data_AF-A0A967Z157-F1
#
_entry.id   AF-A0A967Z157-F1
#
_cell.length_a   1.000
_cell.length_b   1.000
_cell.length_c   1.000
_cell.angle_alpha   90.00
_cell.angle_beta   90.00
_cell.angle_gamma   90.00
#
_symmetry.space_group_name_H-M   'P 1'
#
loop_
_entity.id
_entity.type
_entity.pdbx_description
1 polymer ?
#
loop_
_entity_poly.entity_id
_entity_poly.type
_entity_poly.pdbx_seq_one_letter_code
_entity_poly.pdbx_strand_id
1 'polypeptide(L)' 'MEYDVAFYEVFAEEEELLRKYLPNNYDYLFTAKSIQDTATSSLPARVISIRTQSEIPENWGD' A
#
# COMPACT_ATOMS: atom_id res chain seq x y z
N MET A 1 0.34 -6.26 16.56
CA MET A 1 0.57 -5.76 15.20
C MET A 1 0.60 -6.99 14.32
N GLU A 2 -0.27 -7.04 13.33
CA GLU A 2 -0.50 -8.22 12.49
C GLU A 2 0.41 -8.24 11.26
N TYR A 3 0.92 -7.06 10.86
CA TYR A 3 1.80 -6.88 9.70
C TYR A 3 3.04 -6.05 10.06
N ASP A 4 4.10 -6.17 9.27
CA ASP A 4 5.27 -5.30 9.35
C ASP A 4 5.02 -3.95 8.67
N VAL A 5 4.39 -4.00 7.48
CA VAL A 5 4.06 -2.83 6.66
C VAL A 5 2.63 -2.92 6.14
N ALA A 6 1.89 -1.81 6.18
CA ALA A 6 0.56 -1.70 5.59
C ALA A 6 0.53 -0.60 4.52
N PHE A 7 0.01 -0.93 3.34
CA PHE A 7 -0.22 -0.01 2.23
C PHE A 7 -1.72 0.19 2.02
N TYR A 8 -2.15 1.45 2.09
CA TYR A 8 -3.52 1.89 1.85
C TYR A 8 -3.65 2.61 0.52
N GLU A 9 -4.88 2.73 0.03
CA GLU A 9 -5.21 3.31 -1.27
C GLU A 9 -4.37 2.67 -2.40
N VAL A 10 -4.15 1.35 -2.34
CA VAL A 10 -3.40 0.56 -3.34
C VAL A 10 -4.34 -0.06 -4.35
N PHE A 11 -4.13 0.20 -5.64
CA PHE A 11 -4.86 -0.47 -6.72
C PHE A 11 -4.22 -1.82 -7.11
N ALA A 12 -4.94 -2.64 -7.87
CA ALA A 12 -4.48 -3.97 -8.24
C ALA A 12 -3.12 -3.95 -8.99
N GLU A 13 -2.93 -3.01 -9.93
CA GLU A 13 -1.66 -2.91 -10.66
C GLU A 13 -0.48 -2.54 -9.74
N GLU A 14 -0.73 -1.68 -8.74
CA GLU A 14 0.28 -1.26 -7.77
C GLU A 14 0.62 -2.41 -6.82
N GLU A 15 -0.37 -3.18 -6.36
CA GLU A 15 -0.14 -4.35 -5.50
C GLU A 15 0.75 -5.37 -6.21
N GLU A 16 0.48 -5.67 -7.48
CA GLU A 16 1.30 -6.60 -8.27
C GLU A 16 2.76 -6.13 -8.39
N LEU A 17 2.97 -4.84 -8.66
CA LEU A 17 4.31 -4.26 -8.73
C LEU A 17 4.99 -4.26 -7.36
N LEU A 18 4.29 -3.86 -6.30
CA LEU A 18 4.81 -3.87 -4.94
C LEU A 18 5.25 -5.27 -4.53
N ARG A 19 4.44 -6.30 -4.79
CA ARG A 19 4.79 -7.70 -4.49
C ARG A 19 6.02 -8.18 -5.26
N LYS A 20 6.29 -7.64 -6.44
CA LYS A 20 7.48 -7.98 -7.24
C LYS A 20 8.78 -7.40 -6.66
N TYR A 21 8.73 -6.21 -6.07
CA TYR A 21 9.92 -5.47 -5.60
C TYR A 21 10.13 -5.53 -4.09
N LEU A 22 9.07 -5.78 -3.32
CA LEU A 22 9.17 -5.86 -1.87
C LEU A 22 9.90 -7.14 -1.43
N PRO A 23 10.72 -7.07 -0.37
CA PRO A 23 11.38 -8.25 0.18
C PRO A 23 10.36 -9.29 0.69
N ASN A 24 10.57 -10.57 0.40
CA ASN A 24 9.66 -11.67 0.77
C ASN A 24 9.69 -12.05 2.26
N ASN A 25 10.49 -11.38 3.10
CA ASN A 25 10.71 -11.74 4.50
C ASN A 25 9.93 -10.88 5.50
N TYR A 26 8.91 -10.16 5.03
CA TYR A 26 8.03 -9.33 5.87
C TYR A 26 6.56 -9.60 5.55
N ASP A 27 5.70 -9.34 6.52
CA ASP A 27 4.26 -9.44 6.36
C ASP A 27 3.67 -8.10 5.90
N TYR A 28 2.98 -8.13 4.76
CA TYR A 28 2.41 -6.93 4.12
C TYR A 28 0.89 -6.99 4.09
N LEU A 29 0.26 -5.86 4.45
CA LEU A 29 -1.14 -5.59 4.15
C LEU A 29 -1.23 -4.68 2.94
N PHE A 30 -2.07 -5.03 1.96
CA PHE A 30 -2.46 -4.16 0.86
C PHE A 30 -3.97 -3.96 0.90
N THR A 31 -4.42 -2.72 0.76
CA THR A 31 -5.85 -2.43 0.69
C THR A 31 -6.12 -1.20 -0.18
N ALA A 32 -7.19 -1.28 -0.97
CA ALA A 32 -7.72 -0.14 -1.73
C ALA A 32 -8.51 0.86 -0.87
N LYS A 33 -8.80 0.51 0.40
CA LYS A 33 -9.48 1.42 1.33
C LYS A 33 -8.54 2.54 1.76
N SER A 34 -9.11 3.68 2.13
CA SER A 34 -8.36 4.69 2.88
C SER A 34 -8.16 4.23 4.33
N ILE A 35 -7.14 4.80 5.00
CA ILE A 35 -6.93 4.54 6.42
C ILE A 35 -8.09 5.11 7.28
N GLN A 36 -8.79 6.13 6.78
CA GLN A 36 -9.93 6.75 7.45
C GLN A 36 -11.18 5.87 7.37
N ASP A 37 -11.34 5.09 6.29
CA ASP A 37 -12.45 4.14 6.12
C ASP A 37 -12.24 2.84 6.91
N THR A 38 -10.99 2.56 7.30
CA THR A 38 -10.66 1.43 8.15
C THR A 38 -10.77 1.87 9.60
N ALA A 39 -11.92 1.58 10.22
CA ALA A 39 -12.18 1.80 11.64
C ALA A 39 -11.32 0.85 12.50
N THR A 40 -10.00 1.02 12.48
CA THR A 40 -9.07 0.17 13.21
C THR A 40 -8.70 0.87 14.52
N SER A 41 -9.12 0.29 15.64
CA SER A 41 -8.78 0.78 16.99
C SER A 41 -7.31 0.56 17.36
N SER A 42 -6.54 -0.13 16.52
CA SER A 42 -5.15 -0.48 16.73
C SER A 42 -4.33 -0.28 15.45
N LEU A 43 -3.04 0.02 15.58
CA LEU A 43 -2.16 0.19 14.41
C LEU A 43 -1.96 -1.18 13.73
N PRO A 44 -2.30 -1.33 12.43
CA PRO A 44 -2.24 -2.61 11.73
C PRO A 44 -0.80 -3.08 11.48
N ALA A 45 0.13 -2.12 11.36
CA ALA A 45 1.53 -2.35 11.03
C ALA A 45 2.47 -1.36 11.73
N ARG A 46 3.76 -1.67 11.73
CA ARG A 46 4.82 -0.77 12.25
C ARG A 46 5.10 0.38 11.30
N VAL A 47 4.99 0.13 10.00
CA VAL A 47 5.11 1.14 8.94
C VAL A 47 3.79 1.20 8.18
N ILE A 48 3.30 2.40 7.95
CA ILE A 48 2.04 2.65 7.26
C ILE A 48 2.29 3.60 6.09
N SER A 49 2.00 3.15 4.88
CA SER A 49 1.93 3.97 3.68
C SER A 49 0.47 4.29 3.40
N ILE A 50 0.07 5.56 3.60
CA ILE A 50 -1.33 5.98 3.46
C ILE A 50 -1.72 6.38 2.03
N ARG A 51 -0.73 6.65 1.17
CA ARG A 51 -0.92 6.94 -0.25
C ARG A 51 0.23 6.36 -1.05
N THR A 52 -0.08 5.36 -1.85
CA THR A 52 0.83 4.90 -2.89
C THR A 52 0.64 5.85 -4.07
N GLN A 53 1.70 6.55 -4.47
CA GLN A 53 1.66 7.44 -5.64
C GLN A 53 2.49 6.81 -6.74
N SER A 54 1.88 6.69 -7.91
CA SER A 54 2.58 6.31 -9.14
C SER A 54 3.17 7.56 -9.80
N GLU A 55 4.43 7.48 -10.24
CA GLU A 55 5.03 8.49 -11.12
C GLU A 55 4.48 8.28 -12.52
N ILE A 56 3.66 9.22 -13.00
CA ILE A 56 3.13 9.18 -14.37
C ILE A 56 4.08 9.99 -15.26
N PRO A 57 4.68 9.39 -16.30
CA PRO A 57 5.53 10.12 -17.24
C PRO A 57 4.79 11.31 -17.88
N GLU A 58 5.45 12.46 -18.04
CA GLU A 58 4.86 13.67 -18.60
C GLU A 58 4.26 13.47 -20.00
N ASN A 59 4.74 12.47 -20.76
CA ASN A 59 4.31 12.18 -22.12
C ASN A 59 3.08 11.25 -22.22
N TRP A 60 2.38 10.95 -21.11
CA TRP A 60 1.19 10.08 -21.09
C TRP A 60 -0.15 10.84 -21.01
N GLY A 61 -0.13 12.17 -20.96
CA GLY A 61 -1.33 13.00 -21.05
C GLY A 61 -1.55 13.51 -22.48
N ASP A 62 -2.50 12.93 -23.20
CA ASP A 62 -3.15 13.56 -24.36
C ASP A 62 -4.34 14.42 -23.90
#